data_AF-X1IZ06-F1
#
_entry.id   AF-X1IZ06-F1
#
_cell.length_a   1.000
_cell.length_b   1.000
_cell.length_c   1.000
_cell.angle_alpha   90.00
_cell.angle_beta   90.00
_cell.angle_gamma   90.00
#
_symmetry.space_group_name_H-M   'P 1'
#
loop_
_entity.id
_entity.type
_entity.pdbx_description
1 polymer ?
#
loop_
_entity_poly.entity_id
_entity_poly.type
_entity_poly.pdbx_seq_one_letter_code
_entity_poly.pdbx_strand_id
1 'polypeptide(L)' 'MLLGMLFFFGFSEAGIKAVITIPLLFLTASVAAHALIRGSYIFGVKIGDQPIKDDYKEQVETDEKNEVI' A
#
# COMPACT_ATOMS: atom_id res chain seq x y z
N MET A 1 6.11 -15.67 -5.27
CA MET A 1 5.59 -16.79 -6.08
C MET A 1 5.78 -16.61 -7.58
N LEU A 2 5.45 -15.45 -8.18
CA LEU A 2 5.51 -15.26 -9.65
C LEU A 2 6.86 -15.58 -10.31
N LEU A 3 7.98 -15.30 -9.63
CA LEU A 3 9.31 -15.65 -10.12
C LEU A 3 9.50 -17.18 -10.28
N GLY A 4 8.92 -17.99 -9.39
CA GLY A 4 8.94 -19.45 -9.51
C GLY A 4 8.09 -19.98 -10.67
N MET A 5 7.00 -19.29 -11.01
CA MET A 5 6.18 -19.62 -12.18
C MET A 5 6.95 -19.42 -13.49
N LEU A 6 7.85 -18.43 -13.55
CA LEU A 6 8.72 -18.19 -14.70
C LEU A 6 9.75 -19.33 -14.89
N PHE A 7 10.34 -19.84 -13.80
CA PHE A 7 11.29 -20.95 -13.89
C PHE A 7 10.63 -22.30 -14.20
N PHE A 8 9.37 -22.51 -13.78
CA PHE A 8 8.66 -23.77 -14.01
C PHE A 8 8.01 -23.86 -15.40
N PHE A 9 7.41 -22.76 -15.87
CA PHE A 9 6.68 -22.72 -17.15
C PHE A 9 7.45 -22.08 -18.31
N GLY A 10 8.66 -21.53 -18.07
CA GLY A 10 9.48 -20.89 -19.09
C GLY A 10 8.80 -19.71 -19.80
N PHE A 11 9.15 -19.45 -21.06
CA PHE A 11 8.53 -18.42 -21.93
C PHE A 11 7.19 -18.87 -22.54
N SER A 12 6.36 -19.57 -21.77
CA SER A 12 4.97 -19.83 -22.14
C SER A 12 4.10 -18.59 -21.89
N GLU A 13 2.85 -18.62 -22.35
CA GLU A 13 1.89 -17.53 -22.12
C GLU A 13 1.79 -17.13 -20.63
N ALA A 14 1.83 -18.11 -19.73
CA ALA A 14 1.78 -17.86 -18.29
C ALA A 14 3.06 -17.19 -17.78
N GLY A 15 4.23 -17.60 -18.28
CA GLY A 15 5.52 -17.02 -17.90
C GLY A 15 5.69 -15.56 -18.36
N ILE A 16 5.28 -15.25 -19.59
CA ILE A 16 5.33 -13.87 -20.12
C ILE A 16 4.42 -12.94 -19.32
N LYS A 17 3.19 -13.40 -19.00
CA LYS A 17 2.28 -12.66 -18.11
C LYS A 17 2.94 -12.43 -16.74
N ALA A 18 3.59 -13.44 -16.17
CA ALA A 18 4.29 -13.31 -14.89
C ALA A 18 5.35 -12.21 -14.88
N VAL A 19 6.17 -12.12 -15.94
CA VAL A 19 7.23 -11.09 -16.07
C VAL A 19 6.63 -9.68 -16.06
N ILE A 20 5.52 -9.47 -16.75
CA ILE A 20 4.82 -8.16 -16.79
C ILE A 20 4.11 -7.89 -15.46
N THR A 21 3.52 -8.91 -14.83
CA THR A 21 2.82 -8.78 -13.56
C THR A 21 3.76 -8.45 -12.40
N ILE A 22 5.01 -8.93 -12.38
CA ILE A 22 5.94 -8.64 -11.26
C ILE A 22 6.12 -7.14 -10.98
N PRO A 23 6.56 -6.30 -11.93
CA PRO A 23 6.73 -4.87 -11.67
C PRO A 23 5.39 -4.17 -11.40
N LEU A 24 4.33 -4.56 -12.10
CA LEU A 24 3.00 -3.99 -11.91
C LEU A 24 2.46 -4.29 -10.49
N LEU A 25 2.56 -5.53 -10.05
CA LEU A 25 2.11 -5.97 -8.73
C LEU A 25 2.93 -5.33 -7.63
N PHE A 26 4.24 -5.18 -7.82
CA PHE A 26 5.12 -4.53 -6.83
C PHE A 26 4.73 -3.07 -6.59
N LEU A 27 4.46 -2.32 -7.66
CA LEU A 27 4.08 -0.91 -7.56
C LEU A 27 2.65 -0.73 -7.05
N THR A 28 1.72 -1.55 -7.53
CA THR A 28 0.31 -1.47 -7.09
C THR A 28 0.16 -1.88 -5.64
N ALA A 29 0.89 -2.91 -5.18
CA ALA A 29 0.84 -3.35 -3.78
C ALA A 29 1.37 -2.28 -2.82
N SER A 30 2.46 -1.59 -3.16
CA SER A 30 3.03 -0.55 -2.29
C SER A 30 2.12 0.68 -2.18
N VAL A 31 1.56 1.15 -3.30
CA VAL A 31 0.60 2.27 -3.31
C VAL A 31 -0.71 1.88 -2.63
N ALA A 32 -1.21 0.66 -2.87
CA ALA A 32 -2.40 0.15 -2.21
C ALA A 32 -2.21 0.07 -0.69
N ALA A 33 -1.07 -0.45 -0.21
CA ALA A 33 -0.77 -0.52 1.21
C ALA A 33 -0.68 0.88 1.85
N HIS A 34 0.02 1.82 1.20
CA HIS A 34 0.14 3.19 1.71
C HIS A 34 -1.21 3.90 1.76
N ALA A 35 -2.01 3.81 0.69
CA ALA A 35 -3.35 4.38 0.62
C ALA A 35 -4.31 3.73 1.64
N LEU A 36 -4.20 2.42 1.84
CA LEU A 36 -5.03 1.68 2.80
C LEU A 36 -4.72 2.11 4.23
N ILE A 37 -3.45 2.22 4.62
CA ILE A 37 -3.05 2.66 5.96
C ILE A 37 -3.48 4.13 6.17
N ARG A 38 -3.19 4.99 5.19
CA ARG A 38 -3.58 6.41 5.24
C ARG A 38 -5.09 6.59 5.38
N GLY A 39 -5.85 5.87 4.57
CA GLY A 39 -7.31 5.88 4.64
C GLY A 39 -7.82 5.35 5.98
N SER A 40 -7.33 4.20 6.42
CA SER A 40 -7.70 3.61 7.72
C SER A 40 -7.47 4.59 8.87
N TYR A 41 -6.34 5.30 8.84
CA TYR A 41 -6.01 6.31 9.83
C TYR A 41 -7.00 7.49 9.85
N ILE A 42 -7.34 8.04 8.67
CA ILE A 42 -8.33 9.12 8.53
C ILE A 42 -9.74 8.66 8.95
N PHE A 43 -10.09 7.40 8.70
CA PHE A 43 -11.37 6.80 9.14
C PHE A 43 -11.39 6.41 10.63
N GLY A 44 -10.39 6.80 11.43
CA GLY A 44 -10.40 6.65 12.89
C GLY A 44 -9.87 5.31 13.39
N VAL A 45 -9.21 4.50 12.55
CA VAL A 45 -8.51 3.30 13.01
C VAL A 45 -7.29 3.73 13.82
N LYS A 46 -7.29 3.42 15.12
CA LYS A 46 -6.18 3.75 16.02
C LYS A 46 -4.94 2.93 15.66
N ILE A 47 -3.80 3.60 15.61
CA ILE A 47 -2.50 2.93 15.66
C ILE A 47 -2.38 2.27 17.05
N GLY A 48 -1.81 1.06 17.10
CA GLY A 48 -1.71 0.25 18.31
C GLY A 48 -1.07 0.99 19.49
N ASP A 49 -1.26 0.47 20.70
CA ASP A 49 -1.28 1.23 21.97
C ASP A 49 -0.05 2.09 22.32
N GLN A 50 1.08 2.00 21.61
CA GLN A 50 2.32 2.72 21.96
C GLN A 50 3.12 3.22 20.75
N PRO A 51 2.63 4.21 19.97
CA PRO A 51 3.49 4.93 19.04
C PRO A 51 4.35 5.94 19.82
N ILE A 52 5.67 5.84 19.70
CA ILE A 52 6.63 6.79 20.32
C ILE A 52 6.47 8.19 19.71
N LYS A 53 6.04 8.28 18.44
CA LYS A 53 5.88 9.52 17.69
C LYS A 53 4.81 9.33 16.61
N ASP A 54 3.79 10.19 16.61
CA ASP A 54 2.70 10.21 15.63
C ASP A 54 2.44 11.65 15.16
N ASP A 55 3.37 12.17 14.35
CA ASP A 55 3.25 13.50 13.73
C ASP A 55 2.15 13.53 12.66
N TYR A 56 1.63 12.37 12.24
CA TYR A 56 0.60 12.27 11.23
C TYR A 56 -0.78 12.63 11.82
N LYS A 57 -0.98 12.38 13.12
CA LYS A 57 -2.19 12.80 13.84
C LYS A 57 -2.43 14.30 13.74
N GLU A 58 -1.40 15.09 14.04
CA GLU A 58 -1.46 16.54 14.06
C GLU A 58 -1.77 17.11 12.67
N GLN A 59 -1.25 16.48 11.62
CA GLN A 59 -1.55 16.84 10.23
C GLN A 59 -3.02 16.58 9.88
N VAL A 60 -3.55 15.40 10.22
CA VAL A 60 -4.96 15.06 9.96
C VAL A 60 -5.90 15.97 10.75
N GLU A 61 -5.61 16.25 12.03
CA GLU A 61 -6.41 17.17 12.85
C GLU A 61 -6.35 18.63 12.34
N THR A 62 -5.24 19.03 11.71
CA THR A 62 -5.09 20.37 11.11
C THR A 62 -5.85 20.47 9.78
N ASP A 63 -5.78 19.43 8.94
CA ASP A 63 -6.53 19.37 7.68
C ASP A 63 -8.04 19.38 7.93
N GLU A 64 -8.54 18.62 8.91
CA GLU A 64 -9.96 18.61 9.29
C GLU A 64 -10.45 19.99 9.77
N LYS A 65 -9.62 20.72 10.53
CA LYS A 65 -9.96 22.07 11.00
C LYS A 65 -9.99 23.09 9.87
N ASN A 66 -9.13 22.96 8.86
CA ASN A 66 -9.05 23.89 7.73
C ASN A 66 -10.19 23.73 6.72
N GLU A 67 -10.82 22.55 6.63
CA GLU A 67 -12.01 22.33 5.77
C GLU A 67 -13.32 22.87 6.39
N VAL A 68 -13.33 23.18 7.69
CA VAL A 68 -14.53 23.65 8.43
C VAL A 68 -14.58 25.18 8.57
N ILE A 69 -13.56 25.91 8.12
CA ILE A 69 -13.46 27.39 8.16
C ILE A 69 -13.86 28.04 6.85
#